data_AF-A0A7J8EQ02-F1
#
_entry.id   AF-A0A7J8EQ02-F1
#
_cell.length_a   1.000
_cell.length_b   1.000
_cell.length_c   1.000
_cell.angle_alpha   90.00
_cell.angle_beta   90.00
_cell.angle_gamma   90.00
#
_symmetry.space_group_name_H-M   'P 1'
#
loop_
_entity.id
_entity.type
_entity.pdbx_description
1 polymer ?
#
loop_
_entity_poly.entity_id
_entity_poly.type
_entity_poly.pdbx_seq_one_letter_code
_entity_poly.pdbx_strand_id
1 'polypeptide(L)' 'MPSKKKKYNARFPPARIKKIMQTDEEIGKVAAAVPVIISRALELFLESLLKKACQVTQSRNAKTMTTSHL' A
#
# COMPACT_ATOMS: atom_id res chain seq x y z
N MET A 1 1.49 -13.33 -29.19
CA MET A 1 0.30 -13.29 -28.31
C MET A 1 0.16 -11.89 -27.74
N PRO A 2 -0.96 -11.18 -27.90
CA PRO A 2 -1.09 -9.81 -27.41
C PRO A 2 -1.22 -9.84 -25.87
N SER A 3 -0.21 -9.29 -25.20
CA SER A 3 -0.16 -9.12 -23.75
C SER A 3 -1.37 -8.30 -23.30
N LYS A 4 -2.28 -8.91 -22.53
CA LYS A 4 -3.46 -8.22 -21.96
C LYS A 4 -2.98 -7.00 -21.17
N LYS A 5 -3.19 -5.79 -21.71
CA LYS A 5 -2.97 -4.53 -20.98
C LYS A 5 -3.76 -4.61 -19.66
N LYS A 6 -3.09 -4.38 -18.53
CA LYS A 6 -3.75 -4.36 -17.21
C LYS A 6 -4.86 -3.30 -17.24
N LYS A 7 -6.11 -3.72 -17.01
CA LYS A 7 -7.30 -2.86 -17.07
C LYS A 7 -7.28 -1.72 -16.03
N TYR A 8 -6.48 -1.86 -14.98
CA TYR A 8 -6.26 -0.85 -13.95
C TYR A 8 -4.77 -0.78 -13.59
N ASN A 9 -4.17 0.41 -13.66
CA ASN A 9 -2.79 0.67 -13.21
C ASN A 9 -2.78 0.86 -11.68
N ALA A 10 -2.87 -0.24 -10.94
CA ALA A 10 -2.68 -0.25 -9.48
C ALA A 10 -1.25 -0.68 -9.13
N ARG A 11 -0.57 0.02 -8.20
CA ARG A 11 0.77 -0.35 -7.73
C ARG A 11 0.77 -1.66 -6.98
N PHE A 12 -0.27 -1.89 -6.17
CA PHE A 12 -0.46 -3.11 -5.39
C PHE A 12 -1.48 -4.03 -6.08
N PRO A 13 -1.27 -5.36 -6.09
CA PRO A 13 -2.20 -6.28 -6.73
C PRO A 13 -3.60 -6.24 -6.10
N PRO A 14 -4.66 -5.86 -6.85
CA PRO A 14 -6.02 -5.77 -6.30
C PRO A 14 -6.53 -7.10 -5.72
N ALA A 15 -6.15 -8.22 -6.32
CA ALA A 15 -6.51 -9.55 -5.82
C ALA A 15 -5.90 -9.86 -4.44
N ARG A 16 -4.67 -9.39 -4.17
CA ARG A 16 -4.03 -9.58 -2.86
C ARG A 16 -4.68 -8.70 -1.81
N ILE A 17 -5.00 -7.45 -2.15
CA ILE A 17 -5.75 -6.54 -1.28
C ILE A 17 -7.10 -7.16 -0.92
N LYS A 18 -7.87 -7.64 -1.91
CA LYS A 18 -9.15 -8.31 -1.67
C LYS A 18 -8.99 -9.52 -0.73
N LYS A 19 -7.98 -10.37 -0.95
CA LYS A 19 -7.74 -11.54 -0.08
C LYS A 19 -7.45 -11.15 1.37
N ILE A 20 -6.71 -10.05 1.59
CA ILE A 20 -6.44 -9.52 2.93
C ILE A 20 -7.70 -8.90 3.53
N MET A 21 -8.47 -8.12 2.77
CA MET A 21 -9.73 -7.55 3.28
C MET A 21 -10.68 -8.66 3.74
N GLN A 22 -10.78 -9.76 3.00
CA GLN A 22 -11.66 -10.88 3.33
C GLN A 22 -11.11 -11.80 4.44
N THR A 23 -10.01 -11.45 5.11
CA THR A 23 -9.66 -12.12 6.38
C THR A 23 -10.51 -11.61 7.53
N ASP A 24 -11.13 -10.44 7.36
CA ASP A 24 -12.15 -9.92 8.25
C ASP A 24 -13.51 -10.53 7.87
N GLU A 25 -14.12 -11.27 8.79
CA GLU A 25 -15.37 -11.99 8.58
C GLU A 25 -16.57 -11.06 8.36
N GLU A 26 -16.49 -9.81 8.83
CA GLU A 26 -17.53 -8.79 8.61
C GLU A 26 -17.52 -8.27 7.16
N ILE A 27 -16.40 -8.46 6.43
CA ILE A 27 -16.25 -8.00 5.05
C ILE A 27 -16.78 -9.05 4.07
N GLY A 28 -18.03 -8.86 3.65
CA GLY A 28 -18.71 -9.68 2.65
C GLY A 28 -18.26 -9.43 1.20
N LYS A 29 -19.22 -9.15 0.30
CA LYS A 29 -18.93 -8.92 -1.12
C LYS A 29 -18.35 -7.52 -1.34
N VAL A 30 -17.17 -7.47 -1.96
CA VAL A 30 -16.46 -6.22 -2.25
C VAL A 30 -16.59 -5.85 -3.73
N ALA A 31 -16.94 -4.60 -4.02
CA ALA A 31 -16.99 -4.07 -5.39
C ALA A 31 -15.59 -4.04 -6.03
N ALA A 32 -15.52 -4.28 -7.34
CA ALA A 32 -14.23 -4.43 -8.06
C ALA A 32 -13.33 -3.17 -7.98
N ALA A 33 -13.91 -1.99 -7.81
CA ALA A 33 -13.17 -0.73 -7.69
C ALA A 33 -12.48 -0.56 -6.32
N VAL A 34 -13.02 -1.17 -5.26
CA VAL A 34 -12.55 -0.93 -3.88
C VAL A 34 -11.09 -1.35 -3.67
N PRO A 35 -10.64 -2.56 -4.08
CA PRO A 35 -9.24 -2.94 -3.93
C PRO A 35 -8.28 -2.06 -4.76
N VAL A 36 -8.76 -1.50 -5.88
CA VAL A 36 -7.97 -0.56 -6.71
C VAL A 36 -7.78 0.77 -5.99
N ILE A 37 -8.83 1.30 -5.36
CA ILE A 37 -8.76 2.54 -4.56
C ILE A 37 -7.85 2.35 -3.35
N ILE A 38 -7.97 1.20 -2.66
CA ILE A 38 -7.10 0.88 -1.52
C ILE A 38 -5.64 0.81 -1.94
N SER A 39 -5.30 0.30 -3.13
CA SER A 39 -3.93 0.37 -3.65
C SER A 39 -3.41 1.80 -3.63
N ARG A 40 -4.21 2.77 -4.10
CA ARG A 40 -3.78 4.18 -4.15
C ARG A 40 -3.70 4.78 -2.75
N ALA A 41 -4.62 4.44 -1.86
CA ALA A 41 -4.58 4.88 -0.46
C ALA A 41 -3.32 4.36 0.26
N LEU A 42 -2.95 3.10 0.04
CA LEU A 42 -1.73 2.49 0.57
C LEU A 42 -0.47 3.19 0.07
N GLU A 43 -0.42 3.60 -1.20
CA GLU A 43 0.71 4.38 -1.75
C GLU A 43 0.88 5.71 -1.00
N LEU A 44 -0.21 6.47 -0.83
CA LEU A 44 -0.19 7.76 -0.14
C LEU A 44 0.17 7.60 1.36
N PHE A 45 -0.35 6.55 1.99
CA PHE A 45 -0.02 6.23 3.37
C PHE A 45 1.46 5.92 3.55
N LEU A 46 2.03 5.05 2.71
CA LEU A 46 3.44 4.70 2.76
C LEU A 46 4.34 5.89 2.47
N GLU A 47 3.98 6.75 1.51
CA GLU A 47 4.71 7.97 1.24
C GLU A 47 4.76 8.88 2.47
N SER A 48 3.61 9.10 3.12
CA SER A 48 3.52 9.92 4.34
C SER A 48 4.33 9.34 5.49
N LEU A 49 4.20 8.02 5.72
CA LEU A 49 4.93 7.30 6.76
C LEU A 49 6.44 7.39 6.54
N LEU A 50 6.91 7.08 5.33
CA LEU A 50 8.33 7.09 4.98
C LEU A 50 8.93 8.50 5.05
N LYS A 51 8.19 9.54 4.67
CA LYS A 51 8.66 10.93 4.82
C LYS A 51 8.91 11.28 6.28
N LYS A 52 7.98 10.94 7.18
CA LYS A 52 8.13 11.19 8.62
C LYS A 52 9.27 10.38 9.23
N ALA A 53 9.35 9.09 8.94
CA ALA A 53 10.40 8.23 9.45
C ALA A 53 11.80 8.63 8.93
N CYS A 54 11.87 9.13 7.68
CA CYS A 54 13.10 9.68 7.12
C CYS A 54 13.54 10.96 7.85
N GLN A 55 12.61 11.85 8.21
CA GLN A 55 12.93 13.04 9.02
C GLN A 55 13.53 12.63 10.38
N VAL A 56 12.94 11.64 11.07
CA VAL A 56 13.48 11.13 12.34
C VAL A 56 14.87 10.52 12.14
N THR A 57 15.06 9.71 11.09
CA THR A 57 16.35 9.10 10.75
C THR A 57 17.45 10.16 10.56
N GLN A 58 17.16 11.21 9.78
CA GLN A 58 18.09 12.31 9.53
C GLN A 58 18.36 13.14 10.80
N SER A 59 17.34 13.41 11.61
CA SER A 59 17.50 14.15 12.88
C SER A 59 18.44 13.47 13.87
N ARG A 60 18.57 12.14 13.78
CA ARG A 60 19.49 11.32 14.59
C ARG A 60 20.84 11.10 13.91
N ASN A 61 21.14 11.81 12.82
CA ASN A 61 22.34 11.64 11.99
C ASN A 61 22.55 10.19 11.52
N ALA A 62 21.48 9.41 11.42
CA ALA A 62 21.52 8.05 10.91
C ALA A 62 21.36 8.06 9.38
N LYS A 63 22.05 7.14 8.71
CA LYS A 63 21.93 6.93 7.25
C LYS A 63 20.99 5.79 6.88
N THR A 64 20.66 4.94 7.86
CA THR A 64 19.81 3.77 7.68
C THR A 64 18.59 3.90 8.59
N MET A 65 17.40 3.79 8.01
CA MET A 65 16.15 3.76 8.76
C MET A 65 16.00 2.40 9.45
N THR A 66 15.73 2.41 10.75
CA THR A 66 15.46 1.22 11.55
C THR A 66 14.07 1.35 12.20
N THR A 67 13.62 0.32 12.90
CA THR A 67 12.33 0.33 13.61
C THR A 67 12.22 1.41 14.68
N SER A 68 13.34 1.95 15.17
CA SER A 68 13.32 3.03 16.18
C SER A 68 13.07 4.43 15.59
N HIS A 69 12.97 4.55 14.26
CA HIS A 69 12.66 5.79 13.56
C HIS A 69 11.22 5.84 13.01
N LEU A 70 10.52 4.70 13.01
CA LEU A 70 9.09 4.61 12.73
C LEU A 70 8.30 5.03 13.98
#